data_AF-J2J992-F1
#
_entry.id   AF-J2J992-F1
#
_cell.length_a   1.000
_cell.length_b   1.000
_cell.length_c   1.000
_cell.angle_alpha   90.00
_cell.angle_beta   90.00
_cell.angle_gamma   90.00
#
_symmetry.space_group_name_H-M   'P 1'
#
loop_
_entity.id
_entity.type
_entity.pdbx_description
1 polymer ?
#
loop_
_entity_poly.entity_id
_entity_poly.type
_entity_poly.pdbx_seq_one_letter_code
_entity_poly.pdbx_strand_id
1 'polypeptide(L)'
;MQENNFFSKKGIGFDEYNSQLTLEAQQLADQLYEKKIRPNYFHFIAIPFGNFIKNYFFKLQILKGKEGFIISYIHAFSTFKKYLFLWMKYRKME
;
A
#
# COMPACT_ATOMS: atom_id res chain seq x y z
N MET A 1 -8.80 11.21 23.43
CA MET A 1 -8.69 10.59 22.09
C MET A 1 -7.95 11.58 21.22
N GLN A 2 -6.65 11.38 20.96
CA GLN A 2 -5.86 12.33 20.20
C GLN A 2 -6.16 12.13 18.71
N GLU A 3 -6.79 13.14 18.12
CA GLU A 3 -7.02 13.24 16.68
C GLU A 3 -5.66 13.31 15.97
N ASN A 4 -5.43 12.37 15.06
CA ASN A 4 -4.15 12.17 14.38
C ASN A 4 -3.86 13.34 13.42
N ASN A 5 -2.81 14.12 13.71
CA ASN A 5 -2.48 15.39 13.04
C ASN A 5 -2.25 15.31 11.51
N PHE A 6 -1.91 14.14 10.96
CA PHE A 6 -1.68 13.97 9.53
C PHE A 6 -2.96 13.92 8.68
N PHE A 7 -3.97 13.19 9.14
CA PHE A 7 -5.24 13.01 8.42
C PHE A 7 -6.10 14.29 8.46
N SER A 8 -6.07 14.97 9.60
CA SER A 8 -6.71 16.28 9.79
C SER A 8 -6.14 17.33 8.81
N LYS A 9 -4.82 17.37 8.60
CA LYS A 9 -4.17 18.31 7.68
C LYS A 9 -4.56 18.13 6.20
N LYS A 10 -4.99 16.93 5.81
CA LYS A 10 -5.44 16.62 4.45
C LYS A 10 -6.97 16.76 4.28
N GLY A 11 -7.71 16.88 5.39
CA GLY A 11 -9.18 16.95 5.39
C GLY A 11 -9.87 15.63 5.03
N ILE A 12 -9.16 14.51 5.11
CA ILE A 12 -9.67 13.18 4.68
C ILE A 12 -9.54 12.19 5.84
N GLY A 13 -10.61 11.46 6.14
CA GLY A 13 -10.61 10.41 7.17
C GLY A 13 -9.66 9.25 6.84
N PHE A 14 -9.23 8.50 7.86
CA PHE A 14 -8.37 7.33 7.71
C PHE A 14 -8.98 6.29 6.76
N ASP A 15 -10.28 6.03 6.91
CA ASP A 15 -11.00 5.03 6.11
C ASP A 15 -11.07 5.43 4.64
N GLU A 16 -11.36 6.69 4.37
CA GLU A 16 -11.38 7.27 3.03
C GLU A 16 -9.99 7.19 2.37
N TYR A 17 -8.94 7.53 3.12
CA TYR A 17 -7.56 7.40 2.62
C TYR A 17 -7.18 5.95 2.31
N ASN A 18 -7.56 5.00 3.16
CA ASN A 18 -7.31 3.57 2.92
C ASN A 18 -8.14 3.03 1.75
N SER A 19 -9.36 3.54 1.56
CA SER A 19 -10.23 3.23 0.41
C SER A 19 -9.56 3.65 -0.90
N GLN A 20 -9.07 4.89 -0.98
CA GLN A 20 -8.34 5.41 -2.15
C GLN A 20 -7.13 4.53 -2.49
N LEU A 21 -6.29 4.21 -1.48
CA LEU A 21 -5.14 3.32 -1.67
C LEU A 21 -5.51 1.90 -2.07
N THR A 22 -6.73 1.45 -1.73
CA THR A 22 -7.23 0.13 -2.13
C THR A 22 -7.68 0.16 -3.59
N LEU A 23 -8.37 1.22 -4.03
CA LEU A 23 -8.75 1.43 -5.43
C LEU A 23 -7.50 1.52 -6.33
N GLU A 24 -6.50 2.29 -5.93
CA GLU A 24 -5.21 2.37 -6.63
C GLU A 24 -4.54 0.99 -6.73
N ALA A 25 -4.55 0.22 -5.64
CA ALA A 25 -3.98 -1.13 -5.63
C ALA A 25 -4.70 -2.08 -6.60
N GLN A 26 -6.03 -1.98 -6.73
CA GLN A 26 -6.80 -2.75 -7.71
C GLN A 26 -6.45 -2.37 -9.14
N GLN A 27 -6.43 -1.06 -9.46
CA GLN A 27 -6.07 -0.58 -10.81
C GLN A 27 -4.66 -1.03 -11.23
N LEU A 28 -3.70 -0.95 -10.31
CA LEU A 28 -2.35 -1.42 -10.57
C LEU A 28 -2.28 -2.95 -10.74
N ALA A 29 -3.09 -3.70 -9.98
CA ALA A 29 -3.20 -5.14 -10.17
C ALA A 29 -3.71 -5.48 -11.58
N ASP A 30 -4.68 -4.71 -12.08
CA ASP A 30 -5.26 -4.89 -13.41
C ASP A 30 -4.24 -4.66 -14.50
N GLN A 31 -3.48 -3.56 -14.41
CA GLN A 31 -2.38 -3.28 -15.32
C GLN A 31 -1.29 -4.38 -15.30
N LEU A 32 -1.00 -4.95 -14.12
CA LEU A 32 -0.04 -6.05 -14.01
C LEU A 32 -0.59 -7.35 -14.61
N TYR A 33 -1.89 -7.59 -14.48
CA TYR A 33 -2.58 -8.73 -15.08
C TYR A 33 -2.61 -8.64 -16.61
N GLU A 34 -2.91 -7.45 -17.16
CA GLU A 34 -2.82 -7.17 -18.60
C GLU A 34 -1.41 -7.42 -19.15
N LYS A 35 -0.38 -7.05 -18.38
CA LYS A 35 1.03 -7.32 -18.69
C LYS A 35 1.43 -8.80 -18.51
N LYS A 36 0.49 -9.67 -18.13
CA LYS A 36 0.69 -11.12 -17.89
C LYS A 36 1.78 -11.43 -16.86
N ILE A 37 1.99 -10.54 -15.89
CA ILE A 37 2.99 -10.73 -14.83
C ILE A 37 2.43 -11.72 -13.81
N ARG A 38 3.06 -12.88 -13.69
CA ARG A 38 2.67 -13.89 -12.71
C ARG A 38 3.16 -13.51 -11.32
N PRO A 39 2.28 -13.37 -10.32
CA PRO A 39 2.69 -13.07 -8.96
C PRO A 39 3.41 -14.30 -8.37
N ASN A 40 4.66 -14.11 -7.96
CA ASN A 40 5.39 -15.12 -7.19
C ASN A 40 5.30 -14.77 -5.69
N TYR A 41 5.29 -15.75 -4.80
CA TYR A 41 5.21 -15.54 -3.34
C TYR A 41 6.31 -14.60 -2.81
N PHE A 42 7.49 -14.61 -3.41
CA PHE A 42 8.55 -13.66 -3.08
C PHE A 42 8.15 -12.20 -3.35
N HIS A 43 7.35 -11.94 -4.39
CA HIS A 43 6.89 -10.59 -4.73
C HIS A 43 5.89 -10.04 -3.70
N PHE A 44 5.19 -10.93 -3.01
CA PHE A 44 4.22 -10.55 -1.98
C PHE A 44 4.84 -10.01 -0.70
N ILE A 45 6.07 -10.40 -0.38
CA ILE A 45 6.69 -10.05 0.90
C ILE A 45 7.88 -9.13 0.67
N ALA A 46 8.78 -9.48 -0.26
CA ALA A 46 10.00 -8.71 -0.49
C ALA A 46 9.73 -7.32 -1.06
N ILE A 47 8.74 -7.18 -1.96
CA ILE A 47 8.41 -5.90 -2.59
C ILE A 47 7.76 -4.93 -1.60
N PRO A 48 6.68 -5.27 -0.87
CA PRO A 48 6.11 -4.35 0.10
C PRO A 48 7.06 -4.03 1.24
N PHE A 49 7.88 -4.98 1.69
CA PHE A 49 8.92 -4.71 2.69
C PHE A 49 10.02 -3.78 2.18
N GLY A 50 10.48 -3.98 0.94
CA GLY A 50 11.41 -3.05 0.30
C GLY A 50 10.81 -1.65 0.11
N ASN A 51 9.53 -1.57 -0.26
CA ASN A 51 8.81 -0.30 -0.40
C ASN A 51 8.61 0.39 0.95
N PHE A 52 8.40 -0.38 2.02
CA PHE A 52 8.35 0.12 3.39
C PHE A 52 9.69 0.74 3.77
N ILE A 53 10.80 0.01 3.65
CA ILE A 53 12.14 0.52 3.96
C ILE A 53 12.43 1.75 3.11
N LYS A 54 12.11 1.71 1.81
CA LYS A 54 12.34 2.84 0.91
C LYS A 54 11.56 4.07 1.36
N ASN A 55 10.27 3.96 1.61
CA ASN A 55 9.45 5.09 2.05
C ASN A 55 9.86 5.56 3.46
N TYR A 56 10.17 4.64 4.37
CA TYR A 56 10.48 4.99 5.76
C TYR A 56 11.81 5.75 5.88
N PHE A 57 12.86 5.25 5.23
CA PHE A 57 14.20 5.84 5.29
C PHE A 57 14.41 6.93 4.21
N PHE A 58 14.06 6.70 2.95
CA PHE A 58 14.36 7.66 1.87
C PHE A 58 13.37 8.84 1.79
N LYS A 59 12.10 8.67 2.18
CA LYS A 59 11.17 9.82 2.25
C LYS A 59 11.23 10.55 3.60
N LEU A 60 12.28 10.30 4.39
CA LEU A 60 12.50 10.94 5.69
C LEU A 60 11.30 10.80 6.63
N GLN A 61 10.49 9.74 6.47
CA GLN A 61 9.33 9.50 7.34
C GLN A 61 9.78 9.16 8.75
N ILE A 62 11.01 8.65 8.92
CA ILE A 62 11.68 8.53 10.22
C ILE A 62 11.70 9.85 11.01
N LEU A 63 11.80 11.01 10.34
CA LEU A 63 11.79 12.32 10.99
C LEU A 63 10.41 12.67 11.58
N LYS A 64 9.34 12.08 11.06
CA LYS A 64 7.98 12.25 11.57
C LYS A 64 7.63 11.30 12.72
N GLY A 65 8.58 10.45 13.13
CA GLY A 65 8.41 9.50 14.24
C GLY A 65 7.25 8.52 14.00
N LYS A 66 6.31 8.47 14.96
CA LYS A 66 5.19 7.50 14.97
C LYS A 66 4.26 7.66 13.76
N GLU A 67 3.98 8.89 13.34
CA GLU A 67 3.10 9.15 12.20
C GLU A 67 3.71 8.68 10.88
N GLY A 68 5.01 8.94 10.69
CA GLY A 68 5.73 8.50 9.50
C GLY A 68 5.84 6.98 9.39
N PHE A 69 5.92 6.27 10.52
CA PHE A 69 5.83 4.81 10.57
C PHE A 69 4.47 4.31 10.09
N ILE A 70 3.37 4.86 10.63
CA ILE A 70 2.00 4.48 10.25
C ILE A 70 1.76 4.72 8.76
N ILE A 71 2.16 5.88 8.23
CA ILE A 71 2.01 6.20 6.80
C ILE A 71 2.80 5.21 5.93
N SER A 72 4.06 4.95 6.30
CA SER A 72 4.91 4.01 5.55
C SER A 72 4.33 2.60 5.57
N TYR A 73 3.75 2.19 6.70
CA TYR A 73 3.08 0.91 6.87
C TYR A 73 1.84 0.79 5.98
N ILE A 74 0.95 1.79 5.97
CA ILE A 74 -0.26 1.78 5.13
C ILE A 74 0.11 1.70 3.64
N HIS A 75 1.15 2.43 3.20
CA HIS A 75 1.63 2.35 1.81
C HIS A 75 2.24 0.98 1.46
N ALA A 76 2.99 0.38 2.37
CA ALA A 76 3.49 -0.98 2.20
C ALA A 76 2.34 -1.99 2.12
N PHE A 77 1.31 -1.81 2.96
CA PHE A 77 0.12 -2.65 2.97
C PHE A 77 -0.71 -2.52 1.68
N SER A 78 -0.86 -1.32 1.13
CA SER A 78 -1.47 -1.12 -0.20
C SER A 78 -0.68 -1.84 -1.30
N THR A 79 0.67 -1.82 -1.22
CA THR A 79 1.52 -2.59 -2.15
C THR A 79 1.28 -4.10 -2.03
N PHE A 80 1.04 -4.60 -0.81
CA PHE A 80 0.65 -5.99 -0.58
C PHE A 80 -0.73 -6.30 -1.19
N LYS A 81 -1.74 -5.46 -0.94
CA LYS A 81 -3.09 -5.59 -1.53
C LYS A 81 -3.05 -5.66 -3.06
N LYS A 82 -2.20 -4.87 -3.71
CA LYS A 82 -2.01 -4.89 -5.17
C LYS A 82 -1.65 -6.29 -5.68
N TYR A 83 -0.66 -6.94 -5.07
CA TYR A 83 -0.28 -8.30 -5.46
C TYR A 83 -1.35 -9.32 -5.08
N LEU A 84 -2.08 -9.09 -3.97
CA LEU A 84 -3.19 -9.95 -3.56
C LEU A 84 -4.31 -9.95 -4.59
N PHE A 85 -4.76 -8.77 -5.04
CA PHE A 85 -5.74 -8.65 -6.10
C PHE A 85 -5.27 -9.29 -7.41
N LEU A 86 -3.99 -9.10 -7.78
CA LEU A 86 -3.40 -9.74 -8.95
C LEU A 86 -3.50 -11.27 -8.86
N TRP A 87 -3.16 -11.84 -7.71
CA TRP A 87 -3.25 -13.28 -7.48
C TRP A 87 -4.69 -13.80 -7.45
N MET A 88 -5.62 -13.04 -6.86
CA MET A 88 -7.05 -13.35 -6.93
C MET A 88 -7.55 -13.40 -8.37
N LYS A 89 -7.13 -12.45 -9.22
CA LYS A 89 -7.46 -12.45 -10.66
C LYS A 89 -6.94 -13.70 -11.37
N TYR A 90 -5.70 -14.09 -11.12
CA TYR A 90 -5.14 -15.34 -11.68
C TYR A 90 -5.86 -16.60 -11.19
N ARG A 91 -6.44 -16.57 -9.99
CA ARG A 91 -7.18 -17.69 -9.40
C ARG A 91 -8.65 -17.74 -9.85
N LYS A 92 -9.12 -16.80 -10.68
CA LYS A 92 -10.52 -16.70 -11.13
C LYS A 92 -11.54 -16.76 -9.99
N MET A 93 -11.24 -16.09 -8.88
CA MET A 93 -12.27 -15.80 -7.87
C MET A 93 -12.98 -14.52 -8.32
N GLU A 94 -13.88 -14.67 -9.30
CA GLU A 94 -14.93 -13.68 -9.60
C GLU A 94 -16.13 -13.90 -8.68
#